data_AF-A0A7H4PP26-F1
#
_entry.id   AF-A0A7H4PP26-F1
#
_cell.length_a   1.000
_cell.length_b   1.000
_cell.length_c   1.000
_cell.angle_alpha   90.00
_cell.angle_beta   90.00
_cell.angle_gamma   90.00
#
_symmetry.space_group_name_H-M   'P 1'
#
loop_
_entity.id
_entity.type
_entity.pdbx_description
1 polymer ?
#
loop_
_entity_poly.entity_id
_entity_poly.type
_entity_poly.pdbx_seq_one_letter_code
_entity_poly.pdbx_strand_id
1 'polypeptide(L)'
;MALDTLGFEFLRDVAPGEAVYITEKGQLFTRQCAENPVSNPCLFEYVYFARPDSFIDKISVYSARVNMGTKLGEKIAREWEDLDIDVVIPIPETSCDIALEIARILDKPYRRGLLKTATLAVPLSCRVSSCAVSPCAVSLTPTAPNSAIRTCCWWMTPSCAATTLSRFIEMAREAGAKKVYLASAAPEIRFPNVYGNRYANRQ
;
A
#
# COMPACT_ATOMS: atom_id res chain seq x y z
N MET A 1 3.47 -15.58 8.42
CA MET A 1 2.62 -16.15 7.35
C MET A 1 3.17 -17.39 6.66
N ALA A 2 4.43 -17.43 6.19
CA ALA A 2 5.00 -18.67 5.63
C ALA A 2 4.99 -19.83 6.65
N LEU A 3 5.26 -19.50 7.92
CA LEU A 3 5.19 -20.43 9.04
C LEU A 3 3.75 -20.91 9.30
N ASP A 4 2.80 -19.97 9.46
CA ASP A 4 1.40 -20.27 9.78
C ASP A 4 0.72 -21.16 8.74
N THR A 5 0.99 -20.90 7.45
CA THR A 5 0.41 -21.66 6.33
C THR A 5 0.87 -23.12 6.34
N LEU A 6 2.08 -23.39 6.83
CA LEU A 6 2.68 -24.71 6.91
C LEU A 6 2.53 -25.35 8.30
N GLY A 7 1.84 -24.69 9.23
CA GLY A 7 1.64 -25.18 10.60
C GLY A 7 2.88 -25.11 11.49
N PHE A 8 3.87 -24.27 11.15
CA PHE A 8 5.03 -24.03 12.00
C PHE A 8 4.71 -23.03 13.10
N GLU A 9 5.26 -23.25 14.29
CA GLU A 9 5.16 -22.29 15.39
C GLU A 9 6.13 -21.12 15.18
N PHE A 10 5.63 -19.90 15.40
CA PHE A 10 6.49 -18.71 15.41
C PHE A 10 7.31 -18.67 16.70
N LEU A 11 8.64 -18.69 16.57
CA LEU A 11 9.55 -18.56 17.71
C LEU A 11 9.92 -17.09 17.98
N ARG A 12 10.58 -16.44 17.00
CA ARG A 12 11.01 -15.04 17.05
C ARG A 12 11.57 -14.59 15.71
N ASP A 13 11.70 -13.28 15.54
CA ASP A 13 12.51 -12.68 14.48
C ASP A 13 14.01 -12.99 14.69
N VAL A 14 14.75 -13.09 13.59
CA VAL A 14 16.23 -13.18 13.60
C VAL A 14 16.77 -11.79 13.91
N ALA A 15 17.59 -11.68 14.94
CA ALA A 15 18.10 -10.38 15.39
C ALA A 15 19.07 -9.77 14.35
N PRO A 16 19.23 -8.43 14.33
CA PRO A 16 20.21 -7.78 13.45
C PRO A 16 21.61 -8.34 13.67
N GLY A 17 22.25 -8.80 12.59
CA GLY A 17 23.59 -9.42 12.62
C GLY A 17 23.66 -10.85 13.15
N GLU A 18 22.53 -11.44 13.56
CA GLU A 18 22.48 -12.81 14.05
C GLU A 18 22.54 -13.82 12.90
N ALA A 19 23.32 -14.89 13.11
CA ALA A 19 23.28 -16.08 12.29
C ALA A 19 22.53 -17.21 13.01
N VAL A 20 21.66 -17.90 12.27
CA VAL A 20 20.97 -19.11 12.72
C VAL A 20 21.48 -20.28 11.89
N TYR A 21 21.89 -21.36 12.56
CA TYR A 21 22.40 -22.58 11.94
C TYR A 21 21.62 -23.79 12.45
N ILE A 22 21.09 -24.60 11.54
CA ILE A 22 20.38 -25.84 11.86
C ILE A 22 21.18 -26.98 11.22
N THR A 23 21.63 -27.94 12.03
CA THR A 23 22.34 -29.12 11.51
C THR A 23 21.37 -30.09 10.83
N GLU A 24 21.89 -30.96 9.97
CA GLU A 24 21.11 -32.06 9.36
C GLU A 24 20.50 -33.01 10.40
N LYS A 25 21.05 -33.03 11.61
CA LYS A 25 20.53 -33.79 12.76
C LYS A 25 19.42 -33.06 13.53
N GLY A 26 19.03 -31.86 13.10
CA GLY A 26 17.97 -31.06 13.70
C GLY A 26 18.38 -30.22 14.91
N GLN A 27 19.68 -30.00 15.13
CA GLN A 27 20.15 -29.14 16.24
C GLN A 27 20.21 -27.67 15.81
N LEU A 28 19.59 -26.79 16.61
CA LEU A 28 19.54 -25.34 16.38
C LEU A 28 20.68 -24.62 17.14
N PHE A 29 21.42 -23.78 16.43
CA PHE A 29 22.46 -22.91 16.96
C PHE A 29 22.23 -21.47 16.51
N THR A 30 22.53 -20.51 17.37
CA THR A 30 22.38 -19.07 17.08
C THR A 30 23.60 -18.32 17.58
N ARG A 31 24.09 -17.33 16.82
CA ARG A 31 25.26 -16.53 17.21
C ARG A 31 25.17 -15.11 16.66
N GLN A 32 25.56 -14.12 17.47
CA GLN A 32 25.77 -12.75 17.00
C GLN A 32 27.07 -12.68 16.20
N CYS A 33 26.99 -12.23 14.95
CA CYS A 33 28.10 -12.20 14.00
C CYS A 33 28.47 -10.76 13.56
N ALA A 34 27.75 -9.74 14.02
CA ALA A 34 28.04 -8.35 13.74
C ALA A 34 28.44 -7.59 15.02
N GLU A 35 29.34 -6.63 14.86
CA GLU A 35 29.66 -5.65 15.89
C GLU A 35 28.58 -4.55 15.92
N ASN A 36 28.17 -4.13 17.12
CA ASN A 36 27.16 -3.08 17.34
C ASN A 36 25.85 -3.28 16.53
N PRO A 37 25.14 -4.40 16.72
CA PRO A 37 23.89 -4.66 16.02
C PRO A 37 22.81 -3.64 16.43
N VAL A 38 22.18 -3.02 15.43
CA VAL A 38 21.05 -2.08 15.63
C VAL A 38 19.87 -2.55 14.80
N SER A 39 18.67 -2.47 15.38
CA SER A 39 17.43 -2.75 14.66
C SER A 39 16.97 -1.50 13.92
N ASN A 40 17.04 -1.56 12.59
CA ASN A 40 16.54 -0.52 11.69
C ASN A 40 15.60 -1.19 10.65
N PRO A 41 14.37 -1.57 11.06
CA PRO A 41 13.45 -2.23 10.16
C PRO A 41 13.04 -1.33 9.00
N CYS A 42 12.82 -1.92 7.83
CA CYS A 42 12.42 -1.16 6.67
C CYS A 42 10.99 -0.65 6.82
N LEU A 43 10.80 0.67 6.91
CA LEU A 43 9.47 1.27 7.06
C LEU A 43 8.52 0.92 5.90
N PHE A 44 9.07 0.70 4.70
CA PHE A 44 8.29 0.34 3.51
C PHE A 44 7.59 -1.00 3.59
N GLU A 45 8.10 -1.94 4.39
CA GLU A 45 7.44 -3.22 4.64
C GLU A 45 6.07 -3.00 5.25
N TYR A 46 6.00 -2.17 6.29
CA TYR A 46 4.75 -1.82 6.96
C TYR A 46 3.78 -1.07 6.05
N VAL A 47 4.30 -0.13 5.25
CA VAL A 47 3.47 0.74 4.41
C VAL A 47 2.81 -0.02 3.26
N TYR A 48 3.53 -0.94 2.60
CA TYR A 48 3.03 -1.54 1.36
C TYR A 48 3.41 -3.00 1.13
N PHE A 49 4.68 -3.35 1.34
CA PHE A 49 5.22 -4.59 0.79
C PHE A 49 4.79 -5.84 1.57
N ALA A 50 4.80 -5.76 2.90
CA ALA A 50 4.42 -6.87 3.74
C ALA A 50 2.92 -7.14 3.65
N ARG A 51 2.52 -8.40 3.87
CA ARG A 51 1.10 -8.73 4.00
C ARG A 51 0.56 -8.24 5.35
N PRO A 52 -0.71 -7.79 5.42
CA PRO A 52 -1.29 -7.24 6.65
C PRO A 52 -1.37 -8.27 7.79
N ASP A 53 -1.45 -9.55 7.46
CA ASP A 53 -1.49 -10.69 8.40
C ASP A 53 -0.12 -11.02 9.04
N SER A 54 0.95 -10.32 8.65
CA SER A 54 2.30 -10.60 9.14
C SER A 54 2.67 -9.75 10.36
N PHE A 55 3.55 -10.30 11.19
CA PHE A 55 4.23 -9.61 12.28
C PHE A 55 5.70 -9.47 11.90
N ILE A 56 6.23 -8.25 11.98
CA ILE A 56 7.62 -7.93 11.70
C ILE A 56 8.16 -7.22 12.93
N ASP A 57 9.25 -7.72 13.52
CA ASP A 57 9.84 -7.13 14.74
C ASP A 57 8.81 -6.87 15.85
N LYS A 58 7.92 -7.84 16.06
CA LYS A 58 6.79 -7.79 17.03
C LYS A 58 5.69 -6.76 16.71
N ILE A 59 5.76 -6.09 15.56
CA ILE A 59 4.75 -5.13 15.11
C ILE A 59 3.82 -5.81 14.10
N SER A 60 2.51 -5.78 14.39
CA SER A 60 1.48 -6.19 13.43
C SER A 60 1.42 -5.21 12.28
N VAL A 61 1.58 -5.69 11.04
CA VAL A 61 1.51 -4.86 9.84
C VAL A 61 0.11 -4.25 9.68
N TYR A 62 -0.94 -5.03 9.93
CA TYR A 62 -2.32 -4.52 9.92
C TYR A 62 -2.51 -3.36 10.90
N SER A 63 -2.08 -3.55 12.16
CA SER A 63 -2.25 -2.51 13.19
C SER A 63 -1.44 -1.26 12.87
N ALA A 64 -0.23 -1.42 12.33
CA ALA A 64 0.58 -0.29 11.86
C ALA A 64 -0.14 0.51 10.76
N ARG A 65 -0.80 -0.17 9.80
CA ARG A 65 -1.58 0.49 8.74
C ARG A 65 -2.81 1.22 9.27
N VAL A 66 -3.54 0.62 10.21
CA VAL A 66 -4.65 1.31 10.88
C VAL A 66 -4.14 2.59 11.55
N ASN A 67 -3.04 2.52 12.30
CA ASN A 67 -2.42 3.69 12.93
C ASN A 67 -1.97 4.76 11.92
N MET A 68 -1.48 4.36 10.73
CA MET A 68 -1.19 5.30 9.64
C MET A 68 -2.45 6.04 9.18
N GLY A 69 -3.57 5.31 9.05
CA GLY A 69 -4.88 5.88 8.74
C GLY A 69 -5.35 6.84 9.83
N THR A 70 -5.10 6.49 11.09
CA THR A 70 -5.42 7.36 12.23
C THR A 70 -4.69 8.69 12.16
N LYS A 71 -3.36 8.64 12.02
CA LYS A 71 -2.51 9.84 11.97
C LYS A 71 -2.78 10.70 10.75
N LEU A 72 -3.06 10.08 9.61
CA LEU A 72 -3.41 10.83 8.40
C LEU A 72 -4.82 11.43 8.50
N GLY A 73 -5.79 10.72 9.06
CA GLY A 73 -7.13 11.25 9.30
C GLY A 73 -7.10 12.48 10.20
N GLU A 74 -6.36 12.41 11.33
CA GLU A 74 -6.13 13.55 12.22
C GLU A 74 -5.46 14.73 11.50
N LYS A 75 -4.49 14.45 10.62
CA LYS A 75 -3.82 15.48 9.82
C LYS A 75 -4.79 16.15 8.83
N ILE A 76 -5.60 15.37 8.12
CA ILE A 76 -6.58 15.87 7.17
C ILE A 76 -7.63 16.71 7.90
N ALA A 77 -8.15 16.24 9.04
CA ALA A 77 -9.12 16.99 9.83
C ALA A 77 -8.59 18.37 10.24
N ARG A 78 -7.29 18.45 10.59
CA ARG A 78 -6.64 19.69 11.01
C ARG A 78 -6.28 20.64 9.85
N GLU A 79 -5.81 20.11 8.73
CA GLU A 79 -5.27 20.93 7.63
C GLU A 79 -6.30 21.23 6.54
N TRP A 80 -7.31 20.37 6.39
CA TRP A 80 -8.30 20.41 5.30
C TRP A 80 -9.72 20.67 5.82
N GLU A 81 -9.86 21.37 6.96
CA GLU A 81 -11.15 21.70 7.58
C GLU A 81 -12.09 22.45 6.61
N ASP A 82 -11.54 23.35 5.79
CA ASP A 82 -12.28 24.14 4.80
C ASP A 82 -12.61 23.38 3.50
N LEU A 83 -12.13 22.14 3.35
CA LEU A 83 -12.38 21.34 2.15
C LEU A 83 -13.69 20.55 2.28
N ASP A 84 -14.58 20.78 1.32
CA ASP A 84 -15.84 20.04 1.22
C ASP A 84 -15.57 18.62 0.70
N ILE A 85 -15.38 17.64 1.59
CA ILE A 85 -15.16 16.21 1.27
C ILE A 85 -16.48 15.43 1.47
N ASP A 86 -16.95 14.77 0.41
CA ASP A 86 -18.18 13.95 0.47
C ASP A 86 -17.90 12.50 0.86
N VAL A 87 -16.82 11.91 0.31
CA VAL A 87 -16.58 10.47 0.37
C VAL A 87 -15.09 10.16 0.34
N VAL A 88 -14.72 9.12 1.09
CA VAL A 88 -13.37 8.56 1.08
C VAL A 88 -13.37 7.28 0.23
N ILE A 89 -12.48 7.22 -0.76
CA ILE A 89 -12.38 6.08 -1.67
C ILE A 89 -10.94 5.56 -1.68
N PRO A 90 -10.71 4.28 -1.30
CA PRO A 90 -9.38 3.67 -1.39
C PRO A 90 -9.00 3.33 -2.83
N ILE A 91 -7.70 3.37 -3.12
CA ILE A 91 -7.11 2.71 -4.30
C ILE A 91 -6.71 1.28 -3.89
N PRO A 92 -7.43 0.24 -4.32
CA PRO A 92 -7.22 -1.13 -3.80
C PRO A 92 -5.81 -1.67 -4.10
N GLU A 93 -5.25 -2.55 -3.26
CA GLU A 93 -5.88 -3.25 -2.13
C GLU A 93 -5.33 -2.83 -0.76
N THR A 94 -4.05 -2.48 -0.66
CA THR A 94 -3.34 -2.17 0.60
C THR A 94 -3.95 -1.00 1.38
N SER A 95 -4.63 -0.10 0.67
CA SER A 95 -5.18 1.13 1.22
C SER A 95 -6.52 1.00 1.90
N CYS A 96 -7.21 -0.13 1.73
CA CYS A 96 -8.60 -0.27 2.12
C CYS A 96 -8.79 -0.03 3.61
N ASP A 97 -7.92 -0.60 4.45
CA ASP A 97 -7.98 -0.47 5.91
C ASP A 97 -7.61 0.94 6.37
N ILE A 98 -6.62 1.55 5.71
CA ILE A 98 -6.14 2.91 6.00
C ILE A 98 -7.24 3.93 5.69
N ALA A 99 -7.85 3.82 4.50
CA ALA A 99 -8.92 4.71 4.06
C ALA A 99 -10.19 4.52 4.89
N LEU A 100 -10.47 3.30 5.35
CA LEU A 100 -11.58 3.04 6.27
C LEU A 100 -11.37 3.80 7.60
N GLU A 101 -10.16 3.76 8.14
CA GLU A 101 -9.84 4.48 9.39
C GLU A 101 -9.87 6.00 9.20
N ILE A 102 -9.42 6.51 8.05
CA ILE A 102 -9.54 7.94 7.71
C ILE A 102 -11.02 8.35 7.61
N ALA A 103 -11.84 7.55 6.95
CA ALA A 103 -13.28 7.80 6.82
C ALA A 103 -13.96 7.86 8.19
N ARG A 104 -13.56 6.97 9.12
CA ARG A 104 -14.02 6.95 10.52
C ARG A 104 -13.66 8.24 11.26
N ILE A 105 -12.45 8.78 11.06
CA ILE A 105 -11.99 9.99 11.75
C ILE A 105 -12.63 11.26 11.19
N LEU A 106 -12.80 11.33 9.87
CA LEU A 106 -13.42 12.47 9.20
C LEU A 106 -14.95 12.45 9.28
N ASP A 107 -15.54 11.40 9.84
CA ASP A 107 -16.98 11.12 9.82
C ASP A 107 -17.58 11.21 8.41
N LYS A 108 -16.90 10.57 7.44
CA LYS A 108 -17.30 10.53 6.03
C LYS A 108 -17.60 9.11 5.58
N PRO A 109 -18.51 8.93 4.61
CA PRO A 109 -18.78 7.60 4.07
C PRO A 109 -17.53 7.03 3.38
N TYR A 110 -17.22 5.78 3.69
CA TYR A 110 -16.27 4.95 2.94
C TYR A 110 -16.99 4.26 1.79
N ARG A 111 -16.47 4.39 0.56
CA ARG A 111 -17.02 3.70 -0.62
C ARG A 111 -15.92 3.04 -1.44
N ARG A 112 -16.15 1.80 -1.85
CA ARG A 112 -15.31 1.12 -2.84
C ARG A 112 -15.69 1.61 -4.24
N GLY A 113 -15.08 2.73 -4.66
CA GLY A 113 -15.29 3.28 -6.01
C GLY A 113 -14.49 2.56 -7.10
N LEU A 114 -13.35 1.98 -6.72
CA LEU A 114 -12.46 1.25 -7.63
C LEU A 114 -12.46 -0.23 -7.26
N LEU A 115 -12.65 -1.08 -8.29
CA LEU A 115 -12.48 -2.52 -8.17
C LEU A 115 -11.26 -2.95 -8.97
N LYS A 116 -10.35 -3.67 -8.31
CA LYS A 116 -9.21 -4.31 -8.97
C LYS A 116 -9.70 -5.57 -9.67
N THR A 117 -9.61 -5.60 -10.99
CA THR A 117 -9.93 -6.82 -11.73
C THR A 117 -8.82 -7.84 -11.46
N ALA A 118 -9.17 -9.03 -10.95
CA ALA A 118 -8.21 -10.07 -10.62
C ALA A 118 -7.45 -10.61 -11.85
N THR A 119 -8.01 -10.43 -13.05
CA THR A 119 -7.49 -10.98 -14.30
C THR A 119 -6.76 -9.91 -15.10
N LEU A 120 -5.44 -9.82 -14.94
CA LEU A 120 -4.54 -9.16 -15.89
C LEU A 120 -4.25 -10.13 -17.06
N ALA A 121 -5.28 -10.52 -17.80
CA ALA A 121 -5.09 -11.27 -19.03
C ALA A 121 -4.68 -10.27 -20.13
N VAL A 122 -3.47 -10.42 -20.68
CA VAL A 122 -3.10 -9.72 -21.93
C VAL A 122 -4.12 -10.15 -23.00
N PRO A 123 -4.91 -9.22 -23.58
CA PRO A 123 -5.89 -9.55 -24.60
C PRO A 123 -5.19 -10.30 -25.75
N LEU A 124 -5.81 -11.36 -26.26
CA LEU A 124 -5.24 -12.14 -27.36
C LEU A 124 -4.96 -11.26 -28.60
N SER A 125 -5.78 -10.21 -28.81
CA SER A 125 -5.63 -9.23 -29.89
C SER A 125 -4.32 -8.43 -29.83
N CYS A 126 -3.80 -8.17 -28.64
CA CYS A 126 -2.54 -7.45 -28.44
C CYS A 126 -1.29 -8.30 -28.77
N ARG A 127 -1.44 -9.59 -29.10
CA ARG A 127 -0.31 -10.44 -29.54
C ARG A 127 -0.03 -10.34 -31.05
N VAL A 128 -0.99 -9.84 -31.85
CA VAL A 128 -0.91 -9.83 -33.32
C VAL A 128 -0.61 -8.44 -33.87
N SER A 129 -1.03 -7.38 -33.19
CA SER A 129 -0.73 -5.99 -33.54
C SER A 129 0.14 -5.34 -32.47
N SER A 130 1.09 -4.51 -32.89
CA SER A 130 1.96 -3.64 -32.08
C SER A 130 1.17 -2.53 -31.37
N CYS A 131 0.09 -2.89 -30.69
CA CYS A 131 -0.66 -1.97 -29.85
C CYS A 131 0.19 -1.65 -28.63
N ALA A 132 0.51 -0.37 -28.45
CA ALA A 132 1.12 0.14 -27.23
C ALA A 132 0.12 -0.02 -26.07
N VAL A 133 0.11 -1.19 -25.44
CA VAL A 133 -0.65 -1.41 -24.20
C VAL A 133 0.15 -0.74 -23.10
N SER A 134 -0.38 0.36 -22.55
CA SER A 134 0.27 1.06 -21.44
C SER A 134 0.46 0.07 -20.28
N PRO A 135 1.70 -0.18 -19.81
CA PRO A 135 2.02 -1.24 -18.85
C PRO A 135 1.45 -1.00 -17.45
N CYS A 136 0.94 0.20 -17.18
CA CYS A 136 0.19 0.55 -15.96
C CYS A 136 -1.33 0.33 -16.10
N ALA A 137 -1.77 -0.52 -17.02
CA ALA A 137 -3.16 -0.99 -17.07
C ALA A 137 -3.41 -2.03 -15.96
N VAL A 138 -3.18 -1.66 -14.70
CA VAL A 138 -3.96 -2.30 -13.62
C VAL A 138 -5.41 -1.97 -13.97
N SER A 139 -6.16 -2.98 -14.39
CA SER A 139 -7.55 -2.87 -14.84
C SER A 139 -8.43 -2.57 -13.63
N LEU A 140 -8.39 -1.31 -13.21
CA LEU A 140 -9.27 -0.77 -12.20
C LEU A 140 -10.52 -0.30 -12.92
N THR A 141 -11.64 -0.93 -12.58
CA THR A 141 -12.94 -0.54 -13.15
C THR A 141 -13.62 0.37 -12.15
N PRO A 142 -13.98 1.61 -12.54
CA PRO A 142 -14.85 2.43 -11.71
C PRO A 142 -16.19 1.70 -11.60
N THR A 143 -16.69 1.61 -10.37
CA THR A 143 -18.04 1.08 -10.15
C THR A 143 -19.02 2.15 -10.63
N ALA A 144 -20.04 1.75 -11.39
CA ALA A 144 -21.01 2.60 -12.11
C ALA A 144 -21.53 3.81 -11.31
N PRO A 145 -22.08 4.86 -11.97
CA PRO A 145 -21.95 6.24 -11.55
C PRO A 145 -22.58 6.46 -10.19
N ASN A 146 -21.75 6.67 -9.17
CA ASN A 146 -22.17 7.48 -8.04
C ASN A 146 -22.24 8.92 -8.56
N SER A 147 -23.31 9.25 -9.28
CA SER A 147 -23.62 10.53 -9.93
C SER A 147 -23.74 11.72 -8.98
N ALA A 148 -23.30 11.56 -7.74
CA ALA A 148 -23.36 12.53 -6.66
C ALA A 148 -22.03 12.68 -5.90
N ILE A 149 -20.91 12.19 -6.43
CA ILE A 149 -19.59 12.46 -5.83
C ILE A 149 -19.13 13.86 -6.24
N ARG A 150 -19.24 14.85 -5.34
CA ARG A 150 -18.74 16.21 -5.62
C ARG A 150 -17.27 16.32 -5.21
N THR A 151 -16.84 15.55 -4.21
CA THR A 151 -15.45 15.49 -3.76
C THR A 151 -15.01 14.10 -3.29
N CYS A 152 -13.94 13.56 -3.89
CA CYS A 152 -13.31 12.30 -3.49
C CYS A 152 -11.90 12.51 -2.94
N CYS A 153 -11.59 11.93 -1.78
CA CYS A 153 -10.20 11.73 -1.35
C CYS A 153 -9.73 10.31 -1.75
N TRP A 154 -8.71 10.23 -2.60
CA TRP A 154 -8.04 8.98 -2.98
C TRP A 154 -6.76 8.77 -2.22
N TRP A 155 -6.53 7.53 -1.80
CA TRP A 155 -5.32 7.11 -1.14
C TRP A 155 -4.31 6.52 -2.13
N MET A 156 -3.02 6.85 -2.04
CA MET A 156 -1.96 6.19 -2.82
C MET A 156 -0.89 5.52 -1.95
N THR A 157 -0.35 4.40 -2.44
CA THR A 157 0.85 3.76 -1.91
C THR A 157 2.11 4.40 -2.51
N PRO A 158 3.22 4.45 -1.75
CA PRO A 158 4.41 5.18 -2.14
C PRO A 158 5.02 4.78 -3.50
N SER A 159 4.82 3.52 -3.94
CA SER A 159 5.47 2.98 -5.13
C SER A 159 4.85 3.40 -6.46
N CYS A 160 3.72 4.10 -6.45
CA CYS A 160 3.04 4.48 -7.70
C CYS A 160 3.75 5.63 -8.41
N ALA A 161 4.10 5.41 -9.68
CA ALA A 161 4.66 6.44 -10.54
C ALA A 161 3.66 7.58 -10.77
N ALA A 162 4.15 8.81 -10.98
CA ALA A 162 3.33 9.99 -11.27
C ALA A 162 2.36 9.79 -12.44
N THR A 163 2.72 8.96 -13.42
CA THR A 163 1.85 8.58 -14.54
C THR A 163 0.59 7.83 -14.11
N THR A 164 0.68 7.03 -13.05
CA THR A 164 -0.46 6.28 -12.51
C THR A 164 -1.41 7.22 -11.79
N LEU A 165 -0.87 8.23 -11.08
CA LEU A 165 -1.66 9.27 -10.41
C LEU A 165 -2.49 10.11 -11.38
N SER A 166 -1.89 10.56 -12.48
CA SER A 166 -2.61 11.36 -13.48
C SER A 166 -3.79 10.59 -14.05
N ARG A 167 -3.56 9.32 -14.42
CA ARG A 167 -4.61 8.43 -14.93
C ARG A 167 -5.74 8.24 -13.92
N PHE A 168 -5.39 8.15 -12.65
CA PHE A 168 -6.37 8.03 -11.57
C PHE A 168 -7.27 9.26 -11.46
N ILE A 169 -6.68 10.45 -11.48
CA ILE A 169 -7.44 11.71 -11.45
C ILE A 169 -8.33 11.84 -12.70
N GLU A 170 -7.83 11.45 -13.87
CA GLU A 170 -8.60 11.43 -15.12
C GLU A 170 -9.81 10.49 -15.00
N MET A 171 -9.62 9.24 -14.57
CA MET A 171 -10.72 8.28 -14.38
C MET A 171 -11.78 8.77 -13.40
N ALA A 172 -11.36 9.43 -12.32
CA ALA A 172 -12.30 10.01 -11.35
C ALA A 172 -13.11 11.17 -11.96
N ARG A 173 -12.49 12.01 -12.78
CA ARG A 173 -13.16 13.10 -13.50
C ARG A 173 -14.12 12.57 -14.57
N GLU A 174 -13.72 11.56 -15.32
CA GLU A 174 -14.57 10.86 -16.30
C GLU A 174 -15.80 10.21 -15.65
N ALA A 175 -15.64 9.70 -14.43
CA ALA A 175 -16.74 9.16 -13.63
C ALA A 175 -17.67 10.25 -13.03
N GLY A 176 -17.35 11.53 -13.21
CA GLY A 176 -18.19 12.66 -12.80
C GLY A 176 -17.79 13.36 -11.49
N ALA A 177 -16.59 13.11 -10.95
CA ALA A 177 -16.12 13.81 -9.75
C ALA A 177 -15.80 15.29 -10.05
N LYS A 178 -16.32 16.23 -9.23
CA LYS A 178 -16.03 17.67 -9.41
C LYS A 178 -14.65 18.05 -8.87
N LYS A 179 -14.33 17.61 -7.64
CA LYS A 179 -13.04 17.81 -6.98
C LYS A 179 -12.43 16.46 -6.63
N VAL A 180 -11.14 16.32 -6.86
CA VAL A 180 -10.37 15.11 -6.55
C VAL A 180 -9.20 15.53 -5.69
N TYR A 181 -9.19 15.04 -4.45
CA TYR A 181 -8.11 15.21 -3.50
C TYR A 181 -7.35 13.91 -3.36
N LEU A 182 -6.04 14.00 -3.15
CA LEU A 182 -5.17 12.85 -3.01
C LEU A 182 -4.46 12.93 -1.67
N ALA A 183 -4.49 11.84 -0.90
CA ALA A 183 -3.74 11.71 0.33
C ALA A 183 -2.84 10.47 0.28
N SER A 184 -1.65 10.58 0.87
CA SER A 184 -0.68 9.50 0.99
C SER A 184 -0.23 9.46 2.44
N ALA A 185 -0.20 8.30 3.10
CA ALA A 185 0.49 8.14 4.39
C ALA A 185 1.86 7.50 4.27
N ALA A 186 2.37 7.33 3.04
CA ALA A 186 3.80 7.46 2.90
C ALA A 186 4.17 8.95 2.82
N PRO A 187 5.25 9.37 3.48
CA PRO A 187 5.86 10.66 3.21
C PRO A 187 6.42 10.70 1.77
N GLU A 188 6.78 11.88 1.31
CA GLU A 188 7.33 12.06 -0.03
C GLU A 188 8.62 11.25 -0.24
N ILE A 189 8.62 10.41 -1.27
CA ILE A 189 9.81 9.64 -1.66
C ILE A 189 10.68 10.49 -2.55
N ARG A 190 11.80 10.93 -1.99
CA ARG A 190 12.76 11.79 -2.69
C ARG A 190 14.04 11.04 -3.12
N PHE A 191 14.30 9.89 -2.52
CA PHE A 191 15.56 9.14 -2.70
C PHE A 191 15.27 7.69 -3.13
N PRO A 192 16.11 7.10 -3.99
CA PRO A 192 16.02 5.69 -4.33
C PRO A 192 16.35 4.81 -3.12
N ASN A 193 15.69 3.66 -3.01
CA ASN A 193 16.01 2.68 -1.99
C ASN A 193 17.09 1.73 -2.51
N VAL A 194 18.22 1.64 -1.81
CA VAL A 194 19.37 0.79 -2.15
C VAL A 194 19.42 -0.51 -1.33
N TYR A 195 18.46 -0.74 -0.43
CA TYR A 195 18.39 -1.87 0.49
C TYR A 195 17.44 -2.99 0.01
N GLY A 196 17.28 -3.14 -1.31
CA GLY A 196 16.56 -4.27 -1.92
C GLY A 196 15.17 -3.93 -2.49
N ASN A 197 14.55 -2.84 -2.07
CA ASN A 197 13.27 -2.40 -2.67
C ASN A 197 13.51 -1.63 -3.97
N ARG A 198 13.09 -2.19 -5.11
CA ARG A 198 13.16 -1.49 -6.41
C ARG A 198 12.05 -0.44 -6.52
N TYR A 199 12.44 0.83 -6.57
CA TYR A 199 11.63 1.91 -7.12
C TYR A 199 12.20 2.31 -8.49
N ALA A 200 11.36 2.85 -9.38
CA ALA A 200 11.84 3.40 -10.64
C ALA A 200 12.82 4.56 -10.34
N ASN A 201 14.01 4.52 -10.93
CA ASN A 201 14.96 5.62 -10.84
C ASN A 201 14.34 6.88 -11.46
N ARG A 202 14.55 8.04 -10.83
CA ARG A 202 14.46 9.32 -11.54
C ARG A 202 15.60 9.33 -12.57
N GLN A 203 15.27 9.12 -13.84
CA GLN A 203 15.99 9.74 -14.94
C GLN A 203 15.30 11.04 -15.29
#